data_AF-A0A833EMZ2-F1
#
_entry.id   AF-A0A833EMZ2-F1
#
_cell.length_a   1.000
_cell.length_b   1.000
_cell.length_c   1.000
_cell.angle_alpha   90.00
_cell.angle_beta   90.00
_cell.angle_gamma   90.00
#
_symmetry.space_group_name_H-M   'P 1'
#
loop_
_entity.id
_entity.type
_entity.pdbx_description
1 polymer ?
#
loop_
_entity_poly.entity_id
_entity_poly.type
_entity_poly.pdbx_seq_one_letter_code
_entity_poly.pdbx_strand_id
1 'polypeptide(L)'
;MTTYIVDNFHDRLRNYILHRVNNEPDADDILQDVYIKIHTKSNTLQNKIKLESWLFQIVRNTIVDFYRRKKRTMEFVESSSAGNAEESENRSTENLAACLNPLINSLPENYRQALVLTDLKHVPQTHLAQQLGLSSSGAKSRVQRARQLLNNAILQCCEIQLDARGNILSYSARSTQRCS
;
A
#
# COMPACT_ATOMS: atom_id res chain seq x y z
N MET A 1 15.81 9.89 -17.55
CA MET A 1 14.66 9.77 -16.63
C MET A 1 14.62 8.39 -15.98
N THR A 2 14.61 7.30 -16.77
CA THR A 2 14.57 5.93 -16.22
C THR A 2 15.78 5.59 -15.35
N THR A 3 17.00 5.96 -15.75
CA THR A 3 18.23 5.77 -14.93
C THR A 3 18.11 6.43 -13.56
N TYR A 4 17.70 7.70 -13.51
CA TYR A 4 17.44 8.41 -12.25
C TYR A 4 16.41 7.68 -11.36
N ILE A 5 15.35 7.12 -11.94
CA ILE A 5 14.33 6.39 -11.19
C ILE A 5 14.88 5.05 -10.67
N VAL A 6 15.68 4.34 -11.47
CA VAL A 6 16.37 3.13 -11.01
C VAL A 6 17.28 3.49 -9.83
N ASP A 7 18.15 4.48 -10.00
CA ASP A 7 19.14 4.84 -8.97
C ASP A 7 18.52 5.33 -7.66
N ASN A 8 17.37 6.01 -7.71
CA ASN A 8 16.79 6.67 -6.53
C ASN A 8 15.54 5.98 -5.96
N PHE A 9 14.86 5.12 -6.72
CA PHE A 9 13.60 4.51 -6.31
C PHE A 9 13.60 2.98 -6.37
N HIS A 10 14.64 2.31 -6.89
CA HIS A 10 14.67 0.84 -7.02
C HIS A 10 14.27 0.11 -5.74
N ASP A 11 14.99 0.37 -4.64
CA ASP A 11 14.74 -0.31 -3.37
C ASP A 11 13.33 -0.03 -2.83
N ARG A 12 12.85 1.21 -2.97
CA ARG A 12 11.51 1.60 -2.50
C ARG A 12 10.40 0.91 -3.29
N LEU A 13 10.56 0.83 -4.63
CA LEU A 13 9.59 0.15 -5.49
C LEU A 13 9.65 -1.37 -5.27
N ARG A 14 10.86 -1.96 -5.21
CA ARG A 14 11.06 -3.40 -4.96
C ARG A 14 10.50 -3.81 -3.60
N ASN A 15 10.82 -3.10 -2.53
CA ASN A 15 10.28 -3.40 -1.19
C ASN A 15 8.76 -3.26 -1.17
N TYR A 16 8.20 -2.23 -1.81
CA TYR A 16 6.74 -2.07 -1.91
C TYR A 16 6.08 -3.25 -2.64
N ILE A 17 6.73 -3.79 -3.68
CA ILE A 17 6.24 -4.97 -4.41
C ILE A 17 6.38 -6.23 -3.55
N LEU A 18 7.53 -6.46 -2.91
CA LEU A 18 7.78 -7.62 -2.04
C LEU A 18 6.76 -7.73 -0.91
N HIS A 19 6.33 -6.62 -0.31
CA HIS A 19 5.29 -6.61 0.72
C HIS A 19 3.88 -6.97 0.20
N ARG A 20 3.71 -7.13 -1.11
CA ARG A 20 2.42 -7.35 -1.77
C ARG A 20 2.40 -8.58 -2.67
N VAL A 21 3.49 -9.34 -2.72
CA VAL A 21 3.68 -10.46 -3.63
C VAL A 21 4.30 -11.63 -2.87
N ASN A 22 3.94 -12.86 -3.23
CA ASN A 22 4.21 -14.05 -2.40
C ASN A 22 5.67 -14.50 -2.41
N ASN A 23 6.48 -14.14 -3.41
CA ASN A 23 7.86 -14.58 -3.54
C ASN A 23 8.74 -13.53 -4.24
N GLU A 24 10.06 -13.65 -4.08
CA GLU A 24 11.02 -12.73 -4.72
C GLU A 24 10.99 -12.78 -6.26
N PRO A 25 10.90 -13.95 -6.92
CA PRO A 25 10.86 -14.00 -8.39
C PRO A 25 9.68 -13.22 -8.99
N ASP A 26 8.47 -13.39 -8.45
CA ASP A 26 7.29 -12.64 -8.89
C ASP A 26 7.50 -11.13 -8.65
N ALA A 27 8.18 -10.74 -7.58
CA ALA A 27 8.47 -9.34 -7.29
C ALA A 27 9.46 -8.72 -8.29
N ASP A 28 10.50 -9.45 -8.67
CA ASP A 28 11.49 -9.02 -9.66
C ASP A 28 10.86 -8.91 -11.07
N ASP A 29 9.99 -9.86 -11.44
CA ASP A 29 9.21 -9.81 -12.69
C ASP A 29 8.30 -8.57 -12.74
N ILE A 30 7.56 -8.31 -11.66
CA ILE A 30 6.70 -7.12 -11.55
C ILE A 30 7.53 -5.84 -11.61
N LEU A 31 8.70 -5.81 -10.96
CA LEU A 31 9.58 -4.66 -10.98
C LEU A 31 10.11 -4.36 -12.39
N GLN A 32 10.44 -5.40 -13.16
CA GLN A 32 10.80 -5.27 -14.56
C GLN A 32 9.66 -4.67 -15.39
N ASP A 33 8.44 -5.20 -15.25
CA ASP A 33 7.23 -4.67 -15.90
C ASP A 33 6.99 -3.20 -15.53
N VAL A 34 7.24 -2.82 -14.28
CA VAL A 34 7.16 -1.44 -13.80
C VAL A 34 8.13 -0.54 -14.55
N TYR A 35 9.40 -0.94 -14.71
CA TYR A 35 10.37 -0.13 -15.46
C TYR A 35 10.00 0.06 -16.92
N ILE A 36 9.49 -0.98 -17.57
CA ILE A 36 8.99 -0.91 -18.95
C ILE A 36 7.83 0.10 -19.03
N LYS A 37 6.87 0.03 -18.09
CA LYS A 37 5.74 0.97 -18.03
C LYS A 37 6.17 2.41 -17.73
N ILE A 38 7.18 2.60 -16.88
CA ILE A 38 7.76 3.92 -16.60
C ILE A 38 8.37 4.51 -17.86
N HIS A 39 9.15 3.73 -18.59
CA HIS A 39 9.80 4.18 -19.81
C HIS A 39 8.75 4.57 -20.87
N THR A 40 7.75 3.71 -21.10
CA THR A 40 6.70 3.92 -22.11
C THR A 40 5.71 5.03 -21.75
N LYS A 41 5.41 5.23 -20.46
CA LYS A 41 4.45 6.26 -20.01
C LYS A 41 5.11 7.55 -19.57
N SER A 42 6.43 7.69 -19.68
CA SER A 42 7.19 8.86 -19.25
C SER A 42 6.61 10.20 -19.75
N ASN A 43 6.06 10.22 -20.97
CA ASN A 43 5.41 11.39 -21.58
C ASN A 43 4.08 11.81 -20.93
N THR A 44 3.48 10.95 -20.08
CA THR A 44 2.24 11.26 -19.35
C THR A 44 2.47 11.99 -18.04
N LEU A 45 3.74 12.14 -17.62
CA LEU A 45 4.10 12.85 -16.41
C LEU A 45 4.00 14.36 -16.65
N GLN A 46 2.82 14.93 -16.38
CA GLN A 46 2.57 16.36 -16.58
C GLN A 46 3.33 17.27 -15.61
N ASN A 47 3.76 16.76 -14.44
CA ASN A 47 4.48 17.55 -13.44
C ASN A 47 5.49 16.70 -12.65
N LYS A 48 6.76 17.12 -12.63
CA LYS A 48 7.85 16.44 -11.93
C LYS A 48 7.67 16.37 -10.41
N ILE A 49 6.93 17.31 -9.80
CA ILE A 49 6.59 17.29 -8.36
C ILE A 49 5.74 16.06 -8.00
N LYS A 50 5.00 15.51 -8.96
CA LYS A 50 4.14 14.33 -8.77
C LYS A 50 4.82 13.01 -9.16
N LEU A 51 6.13 13.03 -9.43
CA LEU A 51 6.88 11.86 -9.91
C LEU A 51 6.66 10.65 -9.01
N GLU A 52 6.86 10.80 -7.70
CA GLU A 52 6.73 9.70 -6.75
C GLU A 52 5.30 9.12 -6.73
N SER A 53 4.28 9.98 -6.66
CA SER A 53 2.88 9.54 -6.71
C SER A 53 2.55 8.80 -8.01
N TRP A 54 3.10 9.25 -9.14
CA TRP A 54 2.94 8.63 -10.45
C TRP A 54 3.66 7.27 -10.54
N LEU A 55 4.87 7.15 -9.99
CA LEU A 55 5.61 5.89 -9.91
C LEU A 55 4.84 4.84 -9.11
N PHE A 56 4.37 5.19 -7.91
CA PHE A 56 3.58 4.27 -7.10
C PHE A 56 2.21 3.95 -7.69
N GLN A 57 1.64 4.84 -8.52
CA GLN A 57 0.44 4.50 -9.31
C GLN A 57 0.75 3.41 -10.34
N ILE A 58 1.89 3.50 -11.03
CA ILE A 58 2.32 2.47 -11.99
C ILE A 58 2.55 1.13 -11.26
N VAL A 59 3.28 1.14 -10.15
CA VAL A 59 3.53 -0.09 -9.36
C VAL A 59 2.23 -0.76 -8.94
N ARG A 60 1.29 -0.02 -8.34
CA ARG A 60 -0.01 -0.57 -7.91
C ARG A 60 -0.77 -1.19 -9.07
N ASN A 61 -0.84 -0.50 -10.20
CA ASN A 61 -1.53 -1.00 -11.38
C ASN A 61 -0.85 -2.28 -11.91
N THR A 62 0.48 -2.35 -11.89
CA THR A 62 1.21 -3.55 -12.33
C THR A 62 1.00 -4.74 -11.41
N ILE A 63 0.97 -4.55 -10.10
CA ILE A 63 0.65 -5.63 -9.14
C ILE A 63 -0.76 -6.17 -9.41
N VAL A 64 -1.75 -5.28 -9.60
CA VAL A 64 -3.12 -5.69 -9.93
C VAL A 64 -3.18 -6.45 -11.26
N ASP A 65 -2.48 -5.96 -12.29
CA ASP A 65 -2.40 -6.64 -13.58
C ASP A 65 -1.75 -8.02 -13.46
N PHE A 66 -0.70 -8.15 -12.65
CA PHE A 66 0.00 -9.41 -12.38
C PHE A 66 -0.96 -10.45 -11.77
N TYR A 67 -1.67 -10.10 -10.70
CA TYR A 67 -2.63 -11.02 -10.08
C TYR A 67 -3.82 -11.33 -10.98
N ARG A 68 -4.28 -10.38 -11.79
CA ARG A 68 -5.33 -10.63 -12.79
C ARG A 68 -4.87 -11.64 -13.85
N ARG A 69 -3.62 -11.56 -14.30
CA ARG A 69 -3.01 -12.53 -15.22
C ARG A 69 -2.85 -13.89 -14.54
N LYS A 70 -2.29 -13.92 -13.33
CA LYS A 70 -2.08 -15.15 -12.55
C LYS A 70 -3.40 -15.89 -12.30
N LYS A 71 -4.48 -15.17 -11.94
CA LYS A 71 -5.82 -15.76 -11.79
C LYS A 71 -6.36 -16.36 -13.09
N ARG A 72 -6.21 -15.67 -14.23
CA ARG A 72 -6.62 -16.20 -15.55
C ARG A 72 -5.81 -17.44 -15.94
N THR A 73 -4.52 -17.47 -15.63
CA THR A 73 -3.68 -18.64 -15.85
C THR A 73 -4.09 -19.79 -14.92
N MET A 74 -4.42 -19.52 -13.66
CA MET A 74 -4.93 -20.54 -12.73
C MET A 74 -6.30 -21.08 -13.17
N GLU A 75 -7.25 -20.25 -13.61
CA GLU A 75 -8.54 -20.70 -14.17
C GLU A 75 -8.35 -21.58 -15.44
N PHE A 76 -7.25 -21.41 -16.18
CA PHE A 76 -6.89 -22.28 -17.30
C PHE A 76 -6.22 -23.60 -16.85
N VAL A 77 -5.55 -23.59 -15.70
CA VAL A 77 -4.80 -24.73 -15.13
C VAL A 77 -5.63 -25.53 -14.12
N GLU A 78 -6.78 -25.02 -13.66
CA GLU A 78 -7.74 -25.68 -12.75
C GLU A 78 -8.46 -26.92 -13.35
N SER A 79 -7.97 -27.44 -14.47
CA SER A 79 -8.15 -28.86 -14.83
C SER A 79 -7.18 -29.80 -14.08
N SER A 80 -6.25 -29.28 -13.28
CA SER A 80 -5.22 -30.06 -12.59
C SER A 80 -4.72 -29.39 -11.30
N SER A 81 -5.37 -29.76 -10.19
CA SER A 81 -4.96 -29.65 -8.77
C SER A 81 -4.63 -28.28 -8.13
N ALA A 82 -5.32 -28.07 -7.00
CA ALA A 82 -5.21 -26.96 -6.07
C ALA A 82 -3.95 -27.01 -5.18
N GLY A 83 -3.44 -25.84 -4.82
CA GLY A 83 -2.43 -25.66 -3.77
C GLY A 83 -2.63 -24.34 -3.03
N ASN A 84 -3.04 -24.43 -1.76
CA ASN A 84 -3.20 -23.31 -0.83
C ASN A 84 -1.86 -22.63 -0.51
N ALA A 85 -1.91 -21.32 -0.28
CA ALA A 85 -0.78 -20.52 0.19
C ALA A 85 -0.82 -20.40 1.72
N GLU A 86 0.27 -20.81 2.36
CA GLU A 86 0.50 -20.62 3.80
C GLU A 86 1.15 -19.28 4.12
N GLU A 87 0.77 -18.77 5.28
CA GLU A 87 1.06 -17.49 5.89
C GLU A 87 2.47 -17.49 6.50
N SER A 88 3.35 -16.58 6.08
CA SER A 88 4.65 -16.38 6.71
C SER A 88 4.58 -15.19 7.67
N GLU A 89 4.43 -15.51 8.95
CA GLU A 89 4.49 -14.59 10.09
C GLU A 89 5.89 -13.94 10.19
N ASN A 90 5.92 -12.62 10.40
CA ASN A 90 7.14 -11.86 10.61
C ASN A 90 7.03 -11.08 11.93
N ARG A 91 7.78 -11.48 12.95
CA ARG A 91 7.71 -10.99 14.36
C ARG A 91 7.89 -9.47 14.55
N SER A 92 8.30 -8.76 13.49
CA SER A 92 8.40 -7.30 13.41
C SER A 92 7.05 -6.61 13.14
N THR A 93 6.02 -7.32 12.68
CA THR A 93 4.67 -6.77 12.39
C THR A 93 3.77 -6.76 13.62
N GLU A 94 3.96 -7.69 14.55
CA GLU A 94 3.14 -7.85 15.76
C GLU A 94 3.22 -6.61 16.67
N ASN A 95 4.42 -6.04 16.85
CA ASN A 95 4.61 -4.83 17.66
C ASN A 95 4.07 -3.56 16.96
N LEU A 96 4.06 -3.51 15.63
CA LEU A 96 3.55 -2.35 14.87
C LEU A 96 2.04 -2.34 14.90
N ALA A 97 1.43 -3.53 14.78
CA ALA A 97 0.00 -3.72 14.98
C ALA A 97 -0.44 -3.26 16.37
N ALA A 98 0.40 -3.48 17.40
CA ALA A 98 0.12 -2.99 18.75
C ALA A 98 0.14 -1.45 18.88
N CYS A 99 0.98 -0.71 18.13
CA CYS A 99 0.92 0.77 18.09
C CYS A 99 -0.27 1.26 17.24
N LEU A 100 -0.53 0.60 16.09
CA LEU A 100 -1.50 1.09 15.11
C LEU A 100 -2.96 0.79 15.47
N ASN A 101 -3.26 -0.38 16.03
CA ASN A 101 -4.65 -0.78 16.31
C ASN A 101 -5.37 0.18 17.27
N PRO A 102 -4.76 0.63 18.39
CA PRO A 102 -5.38 1.62 19.26
C PRO A 102 -5.66 2.95 18.54
N LEU A 103 -4.73 3.40 17.67
CA LEU A 103 -4.87 4.66 16.93
C LEU A 103 -5.96 4.57 15.86
N ILE A 104 -6.10 3.42 15.20
CA ILE A 104 -7.20 3.18 14.26
C ILE A 104 -8.53 3.16 15.02
N ASN A 105 -8.55 2.57 16.22
CA ASN A 105 -9.74 2.46 17.04
C ASN A 105 -10.20 3.79 17.65
N SER A 106 -9.30 4.75 17.86
CA SER A 106 -9.62 6.10 18.35
C SER A 106 -10.18 7.04 17.27
N LEU A 107 -10.09 6.66 15.98
CA LEU A 107 -10.69 7.44 14.90
C LEU A 107 -12.22 7.44 15.01
N PRO A 108 -12.89 8.55 14.64
CA PRO A 108 -14.35 8.56 14.51
C PRO A 108 -14.83 7.46 13.54
N GLU A 109 -15.97 6.85 13.87
CA GLU A 109 -16.47 5.62 13.23
C GLU A 109 -16.47 5.69 11.70
N ASN A 110 -16.99 6.78 11.14
CA ASN A 110 -17.09 6.99 9.70
C ASN A 110 -15.71 7.00 9.00
N TYR A 111 -14.66 7.48 9.65
CA TYR A 111 -13.30 7.49 9.12
C TYR A 111 -12.60 6.15 9.35
N ARG A 112 -12.76 5.56 10.53
CA ARG A 112 -12.26 4.23 10.86
C ARG A 112 -12.77 3.19 9.86
N GLN A 113 -14.09 3.17 9.65
CA GLN A 113 -14.74 2.23 8.73
C GLN A 113 -14.23 2.40 7.30
N ALA A 114 -14.10 3.64 6.82
CA ALA A 114 -13.54 3.91 5.50
C ALA A 114 -12.11 3.39 5.36
N LEU A 115 -11.25 3.69 6.34
CA LEU A 115 -9.85 3.26 6.36
C LEU A 115 -9.71 1.73 6.40
N VAL A 116 -10.47 1.06 7.28
CA VAL A 116 -10.43 -0.41 7.41
C VAL A 116 -10.88 -1.07 6.11
N LEU A 117 -11.99 -0.61 5.52
CA LEU A 117 -12.48 -1.20 4.28
C LEU A 117 -11.50 -1.00 3.12
N THR A 118 -10.91 0.19 2.97
CA THR A 118 -10.06 0.47 1.80
C THR A 118 -8.61 0.05 1.97
N ASP A 119 -8.00 0.31 3.12
CA ASP A 119 -6.56 0.17 3.31
C ASP A 119 -6.17 -1.17 3.95
N LEU A 120 -7.08 -1.79 4.73
CA LEU A 120 -6.86 -3.12 5.33
C LEU A 120 -7.55 -4.24 4.55
N LYS A 121 -8.81 -4.03 4.13
CA LYS A 121 -9.61 -5.03 3.40
C LYS A 121 -9.60 -4.86 1.88
N HIS A 122 -8.85 -3.89 1.36
CA HIS A 122 -8.63 -3.61 -0.07
C HIS A 122 -9.92 -3.42 -0.88
N VAL A 123 -10.99 -2.98 -0.24
CA VAL A 123 -12.25 -2.66 -0.90
C VAL A 123 -12.04 -1.41 -1.78
N PRO A 124 -12.39 -1.45 -3.08
CA PRO A 124 -12.31 -0.28 -3.94
C PRO A 124 -13.18 0.87 -3.41
N GLN A 125 -12.70 2.12 -3.53
CA GLN A 125 -13.44 3.29 -3.06
C GLN A 125 -14.81 3.46 -3.73
N THR A 126 -14.99 2.93 -4.94
CA THR A 126 -16.27 2.87 -5.64
C THR A 126 -17.28 1.95 -4.94
N HIS A 127 -16.84 0.78 -4.48
CA HIS A 127 -17.67 -0.12 -3.67
C HIS A 127 -17.91 0.43 -2.27
N LEU A 128 -16.93 1.10 -1.66
CA LEU A 128 -17.12 1.84 -0.41
C LEU A 128 -18.24 2.88 -0.54
N ALA A 129 -18.27 3.62 -1.65
CA ALA A 129 -19.30 4.62 -1.92
C ALA A 129 -20.70 3.99 -1.94
N GLN A 130 -20.86 2.86 -2.63
CA GLN A 130 -22.12 2.13 -2.66
C GLN A 130 -22.51 1.58 -1.29
N GLN A 131 -21.58 0.93 -0.59
CA GLN A 131 -21.82 0.30 0.71
C GLN A 131 -22.22 1.32 1.78
N LEU A 132 -21.69 2.54 1.72
CA LEU A 132 -21.95 3.60 2.70
C LEU A 132 -22.95 4.66 2.22
N GLY A 133 -23.57 4.49 1.04
CA GLY A 133 -24.51 5.45 0.48
C GLY A 133 -23.91 6.83 0.20
N LEU A 134 -22.63 6.88 -0.20
CA LEU A 134 -21.90 8.12 -0.49
C LEU A 134 -21.76 8.35 -2.00
N SER A 135 -21.52 9.60 -2.38
CA SER A 135 -21.00 9.90 -3.71
C SER A 135 -19.54 9.42 -3.84
N SER A 136 -19.08 9.20 -5.08
CA SER A 136 -17.67 8.86 -5.36
C SER A 136 -16.70 9.90 -4.81
N SER A 137 -17.06 11.18 -4.89
CA SER A 137 -16.28 12.28 -4.29
C SER A 137 -16.32 12.22 -2.76
N GLY A 138 -17.47 11.92 -2.16
CA GLY A 138 -17.64 11.75 -0.72
C GLY A 138 -16.82 10.60 -0.14
N ALA A 139 -16.81 9.44 -0.82
CA ALA A 139 -15.99 8.29 -0.43
C ALA A 139 -14.49 8.63 -0.50
N LYS A 140 -14.04 9.25 -1.59
CA LYS A 140 -12.65 9.69 -1.75
C LYS A 140 -12.23 10.67 -0.66
N SER A 141 -13.02 11.71 -0.40
CA SER A 141 -12.74 12.69 0.66
C SER A 141 -12.74 12.05 2.05
N ARG A 142 -13.61 11.06 2.31
CA ARG A 142 -13.66 10.35 3.59
C ARG A 142 -12.42 9.50 3.82
N VAL A 143 -11.98 8.74 2.81
CA VAL A 143 -10.74 7.95 2.88
C VAL A 143 -9.53 8.86 3.06
N GLN A 144 -9.44 9.96 2.31
CA GLN A 144 -8.34 10.91 2.45
C GLN A 144 -8.27 11.50 3.85
N ARG A 145 -9.41 11.92 4.42
CA ARG A 145 -9.47 12.46 5.78
C ARG A 145 -9.14 11.40 6.83
N ALA A 146 -9.58 10.15 6.65
CA ALA A 146 -9.23 9.05 7.53
C ALA A 146 -7.71 8.81 7.59
N ARG A 147 -7.04 8.82 6.43
CA ARG A 147 -5.57 8.70 6.34
C ARG A 147 -4.85 9.86 7.02
N GLN A 148 -5.36 11.09 6.88
CA GLN A 148 -4.78 12.26 7.55
C GLN A 148 -4.90 12.16 9.07
N LEU A 149 -6.07 11.74 9.57
CA LEU A 149 -6.28 11.55 11.01
C LEU A 149 -5.36 10.47 11.57
N LEU A 150 -5.26 9.31 10.90
CA LEU A 150 -4.34 8.26 11.32
C LEU A 150 -2.89 8.73 11.30
N ASN A 151 -2.46 9.44 10.26
CA ASN A 151 -1.09 9.95 10.17
C ASN A 151 -0.77 10.92 11.32
N ASN A 152 -1.70 11.83 11.65
CA ASN A 152 -1.54 12.73 12.79
C ASN A 152 -1.45 11.95 14.12
N ALA A 153 -2.28 10.93 14.31
CA ALA A 153 -2.25 10.08 15.49
C ALA A 153 -0.92 9.33 15.61
N ILE A 154 -0.40 8.79 14.50
CA ILE A 154 0.91 8.13 14.45
C ILE A 154 2.03 9.10 14.83
N LEU A 155 2.05 10.31 14.26
CA LEU A 155 3.09 11.31 14.56
C LEU A 155 3.08 11.77 16.02
N GLN A 156 1.93 11.71 16.68
CA GLN A 156 1.78 12.07 18.10
C GLN A 156 2.14 10.92 19.04
N CYS A 157 1.91 9.66 18.64
CA CYS A 157 1.93 8.51 19.54
C CYS A 157 2.97 7.45 19.25
N CYS A 158 3.52 7.39 18.04
CA CYS A 158 4.61 6.49 17.71
C CYS A 158 5.86 7.33 17.37
N GLU A 159 6.99 7.01 17.96
CA GLU A 159 8.30 7.46 17.48
C GLU A 159 8.71 6.50 16.37
N ILE A 160 8.87 7.01 15.15
CA ILE A 160 9.24 6.20 13.99
C ILE A 160 10.57 6.74 13.48
N GLN A 161 11.58 5.88 13.47
CA GLN A 161 12.85 6.17 12.81
C GLN A 161 12.78 5.70 11.37
N LEU A 162 13.11 6.60 10.45
CA LEU A 162 13.20 6.31 9.04
C LEU A 162 14.68 6.29 8.61
N ASP A 163 15.04 5.44 7.66
CA ASP A 163 16.34 5.55 7.00
C ASP A 163 16.39 6.76 6.06
N ALA A 164 17.56 7.05 5.50
CA ALA A 164 17.76 8.10 4.50
C ALA A 164 16.90 7.92 3.22
N ARG A 165 16.23 6.77 3.07
CA ARG A 165 15.39 6.37 1.92
C ARG A 165 13.90 6.37 2.27
N GLY A 166 13.53 6.74 3.51
CA GLY A 166 12.14 6.80 3.99
C GLY A 166 11.54 5.45 4.40
N ASN A 167 12.33 4.39 4.55
CA ASN A 167 11.87 3.10 5.09
C ASN A 167 11.88 3.14 6.63
N ILE A 168 10.96 2.42 7.26
CA ILE A 168 10.90 2.31 8.72
C ILE A 168 12.07 1.44 9.22
N LEU A 169 13.00 2.04 9.96
CA LEU A 169 14.12 1.36 10.62
C LEU A 169 13.72 0.82 11.99
N SER A 170 13.01 1.62 12.76
CA SER A 170 12.51 1.24 14.09
C SER A 170 11.27 2.06 14.42
N TYR A 171 10.45 1.55 15.34
CA TYR A 171 9.32 2.28 15.88
C TYR A 171 9.12 1.92 17.36
N SER A 172 8.67 2.89 18.16
CA SER A 172 8.30 2.69 19.56
C SER A 172 7.06 3.52 19.90
N ALA A 173 6.22 3.03 20.81
CA ALA A 173 5.13 3.84 21.33
C ALA A 173 5.71 4.92 22.25
N ARG A 174 5.37 6.19 22.02
CA ARG A 174 5.71 7.28 22.96
C ARG A 174 4.91 7.06 24.23
N SER A 175 5.57 7.00 25.39
CA SER A 175 4.89 6.80 26.69
C SER A 175 4.09 8.02 27.18
N THR A 176 3.90 9.04 26.34
CA THR A 176 3.31 10.31 26.75
C THR A 176 1.79 10.25 26.82
N GLN A 177 1.24 10.86 27.88
CA GLN A 177 -0.18 11.03 28.25
C GLN A 177 -1.11 11.66 27.18
N ARG A 178 -0.63 11.90 25.94
CA ARG A 178 -1.41 12.46 24.82
C ARG A 178 -1.98 11.40 23.89
N CYS A 179 -1.70 10.13 24.13
CA CYS A 179 -2.30 9.01 23.41
C CYS A 179 -3.59 8.60 24.13
N SER A 180 -4.63 9.42 23.99
CA SER A 180 -5.96 9.18 24.56
C SER A 180 -7.02 9.69 23.61
#